data_AF-A0A374VH16-F1
#
_entry.id   AF-A0A374VH16-F1
#
_cell.length_a   1.000
_cell.length_b   1.000
_cell.length_c   1.000
_cell.angle_alpha   90.00
_cell.angle_beta   90.00
_cell.angle_gamma   90.00
#
_symmetry.space_group_name_H-M   'P 1'
#
loop_
_entity.id
_entity.type
_entity.pdbx_description
1 polymer ?
#
loop_
_entity_poly.entity_id
_entity_poly.type
_entity_poly.pdbx_seq_one_letter_code
_entity_poly.pdbx_strand_id
1 'polypeptide(L)'
;MLLLLCTLLPDLGSIIGIPDFDIPVFCCKLVGIIGGAMALYSFHKEAGPVPTPFLAIAGGGMLIALLTLIPDMPGWLDYIALVALLVALFMSKGNLGIQWKSWGSQGAYLILIAILLHVYDGIGDTTMTGIAALVGLVLYFIGLGKLKDSLDADGVKGVSRLKIAVILGIVAVIFGWIPLLGGIIAGILLIIGFIFEFLGYGNMKQSVSLGTEGQEGAGKLRISMIVLLVAAVIDLFPLTGMIVGLISLVALYLVFKGWTMVLLGLENEVEKTA
;
A
#
# COMPACT_ATOMS: atom_id res chain seq x y z
N MET A 1 1.45 5.64 9.59
CA MET A 1 1.77 7.06 9.26
C MET A 1 1.35 7.42 7.85
N LEU A 2 1.91 6.80 6.81
CA LEU A 2 1.54 7.13 5.42
C LEU A 2 0.03 6.99 5.16
N LEU A 3 -0.58 5.87 5.57
CA LEU A 3 -2.04 5.66 5.48
C LEU A 3 -2.83 6.80 6.14
N LEU A 4 -2.37 7.23 7.31
CA LEU A 4 -3.02 8.28 8.10
C LEU A 4 -2.84 9.66 7.45
N LEU A 5 -1.67 9.93 6.89
CA LEU A 5 -1.39 11.15 6.12
C LEU A 5 -2.31 11.23 4.91
N CYS A 6 -2.47 10.11 4.19
CA CYS A 6 -3.40 10.04 3.08
C CYS A 6 -4.82 10.39 3.52
N THR A 7 -5.35 9.83 4.62
CA THR A 7 -6.71 10.14 5.12
C THR A 7 -6.94 11.59 5.56
N LEU A 8 -5.89 12.41 5.61
CA LEU A 8 -5.97 13.83 5.96
C LEU A 8 -5.78 14.74 4.73
N LEU A 9 -5.65 14.16 3.52
CA LEU A 9 -5.58 14.94 2.29
C LEU A 9 -6.92 15.69 2.10
N PRO A 10 -6.87 17.00 1.80
CA PRO A 10 -8.07 17.78 1.63
C PRO A 10 -8.85 17.27 0.41
N ASP A 11 -10.13 17.00 0.63
CA ASP A 11 -11.04 16.72 -0.46
C ASP A 11 -11.36 18.05 -1.17
N LEU A 12 -10.81 18.25 -2.36
CA LEU A 12 -11.04 19.48 -3.15
C LEU A 12 -12.53 19.64 -3.55
N GLY A 13 -13.34 18.58 -3.47
CA GLY A 13 -14.80 18.64 -3.67
C GLY A 13 -15.57 19.24 -2.48
N SER A 14 -14.99 19.20 -1.27
CA SER A 14 -15.64 19.68 -0.03
C SER A 14 -15.69 21.22 0.11
N ILE A 15 -15.10 21.95 -0.84
CA ILE A 15 -15.25 23.42 -0.94
C ILE A 15 -16.72 23.80 -1.20
N ILE A 16 -17.56 22.85 -1.64
CA ILE A 16 -19.00 23.01 -1.87
C ILE A 16 -19.80 22.22 -0.82
N GLY A 17 -19.46 22.44 0.46
CA GLY A 17 -20.33 22.32 1.63
C GLY A 17 -21.41 21.24 1.64
N ILE A 18 -21.05 19.98 1.81
CA ILE A 18 -21.84 18.98 2.56
C ILE A 18 -20.84 18.05 3.28
N PRO A 19 -20.84 17.98 4.62
CA PRO A 19 -20.05 16.99 5.34
C PRO A 19 -20.77 15.64 5.27
N ASP A 20 -20.40 14.79 4.33
CA ASP A 20 -20.87 13.40 4.31
C ASP A 20 -19.93 12.56 5.18
N PHE A 21 -20.48 11.78 6.11
CA PHE A 21 -19.68 10.93 6.99
C PHE A 21 -19.20 9.70 6.20
N ASP A 22 -17.96 9.75 5.74
CA ASP A 22 -17.34 8.67 4.96
C ASP A 22 -16.83 7.54 5.87
N ILE A 23 -17.60 6.45 5.93
CA ILE A 23 -17.29 5.24 6.70
C ILE A 23 -15.93 4.62 6.29
N PRO A 24 -15.61 4.44 4.99
CA PRO A 24 -14.28 4.06 4.54
C PRO A 24 -13.13 4.91 5.09
N VAL A 25 -13.23 6.24 5.01
CA VAL A 25 -12.21 7.17 5.52
C VAL A 25 -12.06 7.05 7.03
N PHE A 26 -13.17 6.94 7.77
CA PHE A 26 -13.19 6.72 9.21
C PHE A 26 -12.45 5.42 9.60
N CYS A 27 -12.75 4.31 8.93
CA CYS A 27 -12.08 3.02 9.16
C CYS A 27 -10.57 3.12 8.91
N CYS A 28 -10.16 3.83 7.85
CA CYS A 28 -8.74 3.98 7.50
C CYS A 28 -7.99 4.89 8.47
N LYS A 29 -8.63 5.95 8.98
CA LYS A 29 -8.10 6.75 10.07
C LYS A 29 -7.88 5.85 11.29
N LEU A 30 -8.86 5.07 11.73
CA LEU A 30 -8.69 4.16 12.88
C LEU A 30 -7.57 3.14 12.69
N VAL A 31 -7.52 2.46 11.54
CA VAL A 31 -6.45 1.50 11.22
C VAL A 31 -5.08 2.19 11.21
N GLY A 32 -5.01 3.40 10.65
CA GLY A 32 -3.78 4.19 10.62
C GLY A 32 -3.30 4.62 12.01
N ILE A 33 -4.22 4.98 12.93
CA ILE A 33 -3.92 5.36 14.32
C ILE A 33 -3.43 4.14 15.08
N ILE A 34 -4.23 3.06 15.09
CA ILE A 34 -3.94 1.84 15.84
C ILE A 34 -2.65 1.21 15.33
N GLY A 35 -2.50 1.08 14.00
CA GLY A 35 -1.29 0.56 13.37
C GLY A 35 -0.06 1.44 13.62
N GLY A 36 -0.22 2.77 13.57
CA GLY A 36 0.86 3.71 13.84
C GLY A 36 1.34 3.66 15.29
N ALA A 37 0.40 3.59 16.25
CA ALA A 37 0.70 3.45 17.67
C ALA A 37 1.39 2.11 17.98
N MET A 38 0.89 1.01 17.43
CA MET A 38 1.52 -0.31 17.57
C MET A 38 2.93 -0.33 16.99
N ALA A 39 3.15 0.29 15.84
CA ALA A 39 4.47 0.39 15.23
C ALA A 39 5.45 1.17 16.13
N LEU A 40 5.07 2.34 16.63
CA LEU A 40 5.91 3.11 17.56
C LEU A 40 6.23 2.33 18.84
N TYR A 41 5.25 1.61 19.37
CA TYR A 41 5.43 0.78 20.55
C TYR A 41 6.43 -0.38 20.30
N SER A 42 6.28 -1.09 19.19
CA SER A 42 7.20 -2.18 18.80
C SER A 42 8.62 -1.65 18.60
N PHE A 43 8.80 -0.52 17.91
CA PHE A 43 10.12 0.11 17.76
C PHE A 43 10.72 0.50 19.11
N HIS A 44 9.94 1.10 20.01
CA HIS A 44 10.42 1.46 21.35
C HIS A 44 10.86 0.24 22.17
N LYS A 45 10.15 -0.88 22.00
CA LYS A 45 10.43 -2.13 22.71
C LYS A 45 11.64 -2.88 22.14
N GLU A 46 11.78 -2.93 20.82
CA GLU A 46 12.76 -3.78 20.13
C GLU A 46 14.06 -3.05 19.77
N ALA A 47 13.97 -1.79 19.33
CA ALA A 47 15.12 -1.00 18.86
C ALA A 47 15.66 -0.01 19.91
N GLY A 48 15.02 0.09 21.07
CA GLY A 48 15.37 1.03 22.14
C GLY A 48 14.59 2.36 22.07
N PRO A 49 14.94 3.35 22.91
CA PRO A 49 14.16 4.57 23.03
C PRO A 49 14.16 5.38 21.73
N VAL A 50 13.01 5.37 21.06
CA VAL A 50 12.73 6.21 19.90
C VAL A 50 13.01 7.68 20.24
N PRO A 51 13.69 8.46 19.36
CA PRO A 51 14.01 9.85 19.62
C PRO A 51 12.78 10.67 20.01
N THR A 52 12.86 11.37 21.14
CA THR A 52 11.78 12.20 21.68
C THR A 52 11.19 13.21 20.69
N PRO A 53 11.95 13.92 19.83
CA PRO A 53 11.34 14.83 18.86
C PRO A 53 10.53 14.07 17.80
N PHE A 54 10.99 12.90 17.36
CA PHE A 54 10.22 12.07 16.43
C PHE A 54 8.97 11.54 17.11
N LEU A 55 9.05 11.02 18.34
CA LEU A 55 7.89 10.52 19.08
C LEU A 55 6.85 11.61 19.34
N ALA A 56 7.29 12.83 19.68
CA ALA A 56 6.40 13.96 19.92
C ALA A 56 5.65 14.38 18.64
N ILE A 57 6.35 14.46 17.50
CA ILE A 57 5.74 14.85 16.22
C ILE A 57 4.85 13.74 15.68
N ALA A 58 5.31 12.48 15.76
CA ALA A 58 4.57 11.29 15.36
C ALA A 58 3.30 11.07 16.19
N GLY A 59 3.47 11.03 17.51
CA GLY A 59 2.39 10.84 18.48
C GLY A 59 1.43 12.02 18.46
N GLY A 60 1.96 13.26 18.44
CA GLY A 60 1.17 14.47 18.32
C GLY A 60 0.34 14.51 17.04
N GLY A 61 0.93 14.22 15.89
CA GLY A 61 0.22 14.13 14.61
C GLY A 61 -0.89 13.08 14.61
N MET A 62 -0.65 11.90 15.20
CA MET A 62 -1.69 10.86 15.33
C MET A 62 -2.78 11.23 16.34
N LEU A 63 -2.45 11.94 17.41
CA LEU A 63 -3.42 12.39 18.42
C LEU A 63 -4.31 13.50 17.84
N ILE A 64 -3.73 14.44 17.09
CA ILE A 64 -4.52 15.46 16.37
C ILE A 64 -5.41 14.78 15.32
N ALA A 65 -4.90 13.79 14.58
CA ALA A 65 -5.73 13.02 13.65
C ALA A 65 -6.86 12.25 14.37
N LEU A 66 -6.63 11.74 15.57
CA LEU A 66 -7.70 11.15 16.39
C LEU A 66 -8.78 12.18 16.74
N LEU A 67 -8.39 13.41 17.07
CA LEU A 67 -9.32 14.50 17.37
C LEU A 67 -10.18 14.86 16.14
N THR A 68 -9.63 14.77 14.92
CA THR A 68 -10.43 15.01 13.68
C THR A 68 -11.55 13.98 13.44
N LEU A 69 -11.60 12.88 14.21
CA LEU A 69 -12.73 11.94 14.16
C LEU A 69 -13.95 12.42 14.96
N ILE A 70 -13.78 13.43 15.83
CA ILE A 70 -14.88 13.99 16.61
C ILE A 70 -15.69 14.93 15.69
N PRO A 71 -17.02 14.74 15.57
CA PRO A 71 -17.88 15.65 14.82
C PRO A 71 -17.70 17.11 15.26
N ASP A 72 -17.85 18.06 14.33
CA ASP A 72 -17.74 19.52 14.56
C ASP A 72 -16.35 20.05 14.92
N MET A 73 -15.30 19.23 14.79
CA MET A 73 -13.93 19.71 14.94
C MET A 73 -13.49 20.60 13.76
N PRO A 74 -12.68 21.65 14.01
CA PRO A 74 -12.25 22.54 12.94
C PRO A 74 -11.35 21.84 11.91
N GLY A 75 -11.66 21.99 10.62
CA GLY A 75 -10.89 21.40 9.52
C GLY A 75 -9.43 21.85 9.42
N TRP A 76 -9.02 22.92 10.13
CA TRP A 76 -7.61 23.27 10.21
C TRP A 76 -6.76 22.26 11.00
N LEU A 77 -7.40 21.42 11.83
CA LEU A 77 -6.74 20.33 12.53
C LEU A 77 -6.26 19.24 11.56
N ASP A 78 -6.99 18.96 10.48
CA ASP A 78 -6.54 18.00 9.46
C ASP A 78 -5.24 18.48 8.80
N TYR A 79 -5.10 19.77 8.50
CA TYR A 79 -3.86 20.34 7.96
C TYR A 79 -2.68 20.25 8.94
N ILE A 80 -2.91 20.53 10.23
CA ILE A 80 -1.86 20.41 11.25
C ILE A 80 -1.43 18.96 11.42
N ALA A 81 -2.39 18.02 11.50
CA ALA A 81 -2.08 16.60 11.57
C ALA A 81 -1.31 16.14 10.33
N LEU A 82 -1.72 16.57 9.14
CA LEU A 82 -1.06 16.25 7.88
C LEU A 82 0.40 16.72 7.87
N VAL A 83 0.65 17.99 8.22
CA VAL A 83 2.02 18.53 8.28
C VAL A 83 2.85 17.81 9.33
N ALA A 84 2.32 17.57 10.53
CA ALA A 84 3.01 16.85 11.59
C ALA A 84 3.40 15.43 11.15
N LEU A 85 2.48 14.69 10.53
CA LEU A 85 2.74 13.34 10.05
C LEU A 85 3.68 13.29 8.87
N LEU A 86 3.66 14.30 8.01
CA LEU A 86 4.60 14.44 6.89
C LEU A 86 6.02 14.68 7.42
N VAL A 87 6.17 15.58 8.40
CA VAL A 87 7.45 15.79 9.10
C VAL A 87 7.89 14.52 9.81
N ALA A 88 7.00 13.82 10.52
CA ALA A 88 7.31 12.53 11.13
C ALA A 88 7.78 11.50 10.09
N LEU A 89 7.13 11.43 8.93
CA LEU A 89 7.49 10.50 7.87
C LEU A 89 8.89 10.78 7.33
N PHE A 90 9.27 12.05 7.12
CA PHE A 90 10.64 12.40 6.74
C PHE A 90 11.66 12.09 7.83
N MET A 91 11.30 12.33 9.10
CA MET A 91 12.14 12.03 10.24
C MET A 91 12.32 10.53 10.48
N SER A 92 11.37 9.70 10.04
CA SER A 92 11.37 8.25 10.32
C SER A 92 12.63 7.55 9.80
N LYS A 93 13.12 7.92 8.61
CA LYS A 93 14.32 7.33 8.01
C LYS A 93 15.57 7.48 8.89
N GLY A 94 15.77 8.67 9.48
CA GLY A 94 16.93 8.95 10.32
C GLY A 94 16.78 8.49 11.77
N ASN A 95 15.54 8.40 12.27
CA ASN A 95 15.25 8.15 13.68
C ASN A 95 14.88 6.70 14.00
N LEU A 96 14.39 5.93 13.02
CA LEU A 96 14.04 4.51 13.22
C LEU A 96 15.21 3.56 12.88
N GLY A 97 16.35 4.10 12.42
CA GLY A 97 17.52 3.28 12.06
C GLY A 97 17.27 2.26 10.95
N ILE A 98 16.15 2.37 10.21
CA ILE A 98 15.77 1.43 9.15
C ILE A 98 16.72 1.66 7.97
N GLN A 99 17.79 0.87 7.94
CA GLN A 99 18.70 0.79 6.80
C GLN A 99 18.47 -0.54 6.10
N TRP A 100 17.74 -0.49 4.99
CA TRP A 100 17.58 -1.63 4.10
C TRP A 100 18.94 -2.04 3.56
N LYS A 101 19.43 -3.22 3.97
CA LYS A 101 20.79 -3.70 3.65
C LYS A 101 20.98 -3.96 2.15
N SER A 102 19.93 -4.39 1.45
CA SER A 102 19.98 -4.69 0.02
C SER A 102 19.14 -3.75 -0.84
N TRP A 103 19.57 -3.61 -2.10
CA TRP A 103 18.79 -2.92 -3.14
C TRP A 103 17.41 -3.55 -3.33
N GLY A 104 17.31 -4.89 -3.24
CA GLY A 104 16.06 -5.62 -3.31
C GLY A 104 15.09 -5.28 -2.19
N SER A 105 15.56 -5.17 -0.95
CA SER A 105 14.75 -4.77 0.21
C SER A 105 14.23 -3.35 0.06
N GLN A 106 15.04 -2.42 -0.45
CA GLN A 106 14.55 -1.07 -0.81
C GLN A 106 13.45 -1.13 -1.87
N GLY A 107 13.58 -2.04 -2.84
CA GLY A 107 12.57 -2.28 -3.86
C GLY A 107 11.24 -2.77 -3.27
N ALA A 108 11.28 -3.79 -2.42
CA ALA A 108 10.09 -4.33 -1.73
C ALA A 108 9.43 -3.28 -0.82
N TYR A 109 10.21 -2.43 -0.15
CA TYR A 109 9.70 -1.33 0.65
C TYR A 109 8.97 -0.27 -0.20
N LEU A 110 9.50 0.09 -1.38
CA LEU A 110 8.82 0.99 -2.32
C LEU A 110 7.48 0.41 -2.79
N ILE A 111 7.40 -0.92 -2.98
CA ILE A 111 6.16 -1.60 -3.36
C ILE A 111 5.14 -1.55 -2.22
N LEU A 112 5.55 -1.74 -0.96
CA LEU A 112 4.67 -1.57 0.20
C LEU A 112 4.11 -0.14 0.29
N ILE A 113 4.93 0.89 0.03
CA ILE A 113 4.48 2.29 -0.06
C ILE A 113 3.48 2.46 -1.20
N ALA A 114 3.77 1.89 -2.38
CA ALA A 114 2.90 1.98 -3.54
C ALA A 114 1.51 1.41 -3.27
N ILE A 115 1.43 0.25 -2.61
CA ILE A 115 0.17 -0.39 -2.25
C ILE A 115 -0.63 0.50 -1.30
N LEU A 116 0.01 1.13 -0.31
CA LEU A 116 -0.66 2.08 0.60
C LEU A 116 -1.29 3.26 -0.16
N LEU A 117 -0.57 3.82 -1.14
CA LEU A 117 -1.08 4.93 -1.95
C LEU A 117 -2.24 4.48 -2.85
N HIS A 118 -2.17 3.27 -3.40
CA HIS A 118 -3.21 2.74 -4.26
C HIS A 118 -4.49 2.35 -3.49
N VAL A 119 -4.35 1.77 -2.30
CA VAL A 119 -5.48 1.46 -1.41
C VAL A 119 -6.26 2.72 -1.06
N TYR A 120 -5.56 3.82 -0.84
CA TYR A 120 -6.18 5.10 -0.51
C TYR A 120 -7.05 5.67 -1.64
N ASP A 121 -6.72 5.36 -2.90
CA ASP A 121 -7.55 5.74 -4.04
C ASP A 121 -8.91 5.05 -4.05
N GLY A 122 -8.94 3.76 -3.72
CA GLY A 122 -10.20 3.03 -3.56
C GLY A 122 -11.08 3.50 -2.39
N ILE A 123 -10.60 4.45 -1.57
CA ILE A 123 -11.32 4.98 -0.40
C ILE A 123 -11.83 6.40 -0.68
N GLY A 124 -10.99 7.28 -1.23
CA GLY A 124 -11.33 8.69 -1.34
C GLY A 124 -12.06 9.11 -2.61
N ASP A 125 -12.10 8.27 -3.66
CA ASP A 125 -12.79 8.50 -4.95
C ASP A 125 -12.71 9.95 -5.47
N THR A 126 -11.55 10.59 -5.33
CA THR A 126 -11.33 11.98 -5.78
C THR A 126 -10.19 12.04 -6.77
N THR A 127 -10.15 13.13 -7.54
CA THR A 127 -9.04 13.40 -8.46
C THR A 127 -7.68 13.40 -7.75
N MET A 128 -7.62 13.82 -6.49
CA MET A 128 -6.39 13.85 -5.70
C MET A 128 -5.95 12.45 -5.26
N THR A 129 -6.90 11.57 -4.93
CA THR A 129 -6.58 10.16 -4.62
C THR A 129 -6.14 9.40 -5.88
N GLY A 130 -6.72 9.71 -7.04
CA GLY A 130 -6.32 9.11 -8.32
C GLY A 130 -4.88 9.47 -8.71
N ILE A 131 -4.46 10.72 -8.44
CA ILE A 131 -3.07 11.14 -8.60
C ILE A 131 -2.16 10.38 -7.64
N ALA A 132 -2.57 10.18 -6.38
CA ALA A 132 -1.80 9.41 -5.40
C ALA A 132 -1.63 7.95 -5.83
N ALA A 133 -2.67 7.31 -6.38
CA ALA A 133 -2.58 5.97 -6.97
C ALA A 133 -1.61 5.91 -8.15
N LEU A 134 -1.61 6.90 -9.06
CA LEU A 134 -0.64 6.97 -10.15
C LEU A 134 0.80 7.07 -9.65
N VAL A 135 1.04 7.91 -8.63
CA VAL A 135 2.35 7.97 -7.95
C VAL A 135 2.68 6.60 -7.34
N GLY A 136 1.70 5.94 -6.72
CA GLY A 136 1.83 4.58 -6.22
C GLY A 136 2.29 3.60 -7.31
N LEU A 137 1.63 3.56 -8.47
CA LEU A 137 2.01 2.70 -9.59
C LEU A 137 3.44 2.97 -10.11
N VAL A 138 3.87 4.24 -10.15
CA VAL A 138 5.24 4.60 -10.51
C VAL A 138 6.24 4.09 -9.47
N LEU A 139 5.95 4.25 -8.18
CA LEU A 139 6.79 3.70 -7.10
C LEU A 139 6.84 2.18 -7.14
N TYR A 140 5.72 1.53 -7.45
CA TYR A 140 5.66 0.08 -7.65
C TYR A 140 6.61 -0.34 -8.77
N PHE A 141 6.56 0.34 -9.93
CA PHE A 141 7.43 0.05 -11.06
C PHE A 141 8.92 0.22 -10.73
N ILE A 142 9.28 1.30 -10.03
CA ILE A 142 10.66 1.56 -9.59
C ILE A 142 11.09 0.49 -8.58
N GLY A 143 10.21 0.15 -7.63
CA GLY A 143 10.45 -0.88 -6.62
C GLY A 143 10.72 -2.25 -7.24
N LEU A 144 9.92 -2.64 -8.23
CA LEU A 144 10.15 -3.84 -9.03
C LEU A 144 11.50 -3.80 -9.76
N GLY A 145 11.90 -2.64 -10.30
CA GLY A 145 13.21 -2.47 -10.92
C GLY A 145 14.35 -2.84 -9.96
N LYS A 146 14.35 -2.24 -8.77
CA LYS A 146 15.36 -2.52 -7.74
C LYS A 146 15.32 -3.96 -7.25
N LEU A 147 14.11 -4.51 -7.09
CA LEU A 147 13.91 -5.89 -6.67
C LEU A 147 14.52 -6.87 -7.68
N LYS A 148 14.30 -6.63 -8.98
CA LYS A 148 14.80 -7.47 -10.07
C LYS A 148 16.31 -7.72 -9.97
N ASP A 149 17.07 -6.69 -9.60
CA ASP A 149 18.54 -6.73 -9.59
C ASP A 149 19.10 -7.62 -8.46
N SER A 150 18.26 -8.02 -7.49
CA SER A 150 18.63 -8.85 -6.35
C SER A 150 18.09 -10.28 -6.43
N LEU A 151 17.57 -10.70 -7.60
CA LEU A 151 16.89 -11.98 -7.76
C LEU A 151 17.57 -12.90 -8.78
N ASP A 152 17.38 -14.21 -8.58
CA ASP A 152 17.68 -15.26 -9.55
C ASP A 152 16.76 -15.23 -10.78
N ALA A 153 16.98 -16.17 -11.70
CA ALA A 153 16.25 -16.25 -12.97
C ALA A 153 14.72 -16.35 -12.80
N ASP A 154 14.24 -17.09 -11.81
CA ASP A 154 12.80 -17.23 -11.54
C ASP A 154 12.22 -15.95 -10.96
N GLY A 155 12.92 -15.33 -10.01
CA GLY A 155 12.52 -14.05 -9.45
C GLY A 155 12.52 -12.93 -10.50
N VAL A 156 13.56 -12.87 -11.34
CA VAL A 156 13.68 -11.95 -12.49
C VAL A 156 12.52 -12.13 -13.48
N LYS A 157 12.17 -13.38 -13.79
CA LYS A 157 11.02 -13.70 -14.65
C LYS A 157 9.70 -13.26 -14.01
N GLY A 158 9.54 -13.49 -12.71
CA GLY A 158 8.39 -13.05 -11.94
C GLY A 158 8.23 -11.53 -11.96
N VAL A 159 9.27 -10.81 -11.55
CA VAL A 159 9.30 -9.35 -11.54
C VAL A 159 9.08 -8.76 -12.92
N SER A 160 9.63 -9.36 -13.99
CA SER A 160 9.40 -8.88 -15.35
C SER A 160 7.92 -8.96 -15.76
N ARG A 161 7.21 -10.01 -15.32
CA ARG A 161 5.76 -10.14 -15.52
C ARG A 161 4.98 -9.11 -14.69
N LEU A 162 5.37 -8.88 -13.44
CA LEU A 162 4.79 -7.82 -12.61
C LEU A 162 4.96 -6.44 -13.25
N LYS A 163 6.12 -6.15 -13.84
CA LYS A 163 6.35 -4.87 -14.55
C LYS A 163 5.41 -4.70 -15.75
N ILE A 164 5.14 -5.78 -16.50
CA ILE A 164 4.16 -5.76 -17.58
C ILE A 164 2.76 -5.45 -17.02
N ALA A 165 2.35 -6.12 -15.93
CA ALA A 165 1.06 -5.87 -15.30
C ALA A 165 0.90 -4.41 -14.84
N VAL A 166 1.93 -3.82 -14.24
CA VAL A 166 1.91 -2.40 -13.82
C VAL A 166 1.81 -1.46 -15.02
N ILE A 167 2.55 -1.71 -16.10
CA ILE A 167 2.43 -0.90 -17.33
C ILE A 167 1.01 -0.97 -17.88
N LEU A 168 0.43 -2.18 -17.95
CA LEU A 168 -0.96 -2.36 -18.39
C LEU A 168 -1.93 -1.63 -17.47
N GLY A 169 -1.71 -1.64 -16.15
CA GLY A 169 -2.50 -0.90 -15.17
C GLY A 169 -2.43 0.61 -15.36
N ILE A 170 -1.24 1.18 -15.56
CA ILE A 170 -1.06 2.62 -15.83
C ILE A 170 -1.83 3.02 -17.10
N VAL A 171 -1.66 2.23 -18.17
CA VAL A 171 -2.36 2.47 -19.44
C VAL A 171 -3.88 2.35 -19.25
N ALA A 172 -4.35 1.35 -18.50
CA ALA A 172 -5.76 1.16 -18.19
C ALA A 172 -6.37 2.35 -17.44
N VAL A 173 -5.66 2.92 -16.44
CA VAL A 173 -6.11 4.11 -15.71
C VAL A 173 -6.29 5.31 -16.65
N ILE A 174 -5.33 5.54 -17.56
CA ILE A 174 -5.40 6.63 -18.54
C ILE A 174 -6.60 6.45 -19.49
N PHE A 175 -6.81 5.23 -19.99
CA PHE A 175 -7.98 4.94 -20.83
C PHE A 175 -9.29 5.02 -20.07
N GLY A 176 -9.31 4.68 -18.77
CA GLY A 176 -10.50 4.73 -17.93
C GLY A 176 -11.12 6.13 -17.82
N TRP A 177 -10.35 7.19 -18.06
CA TRP A 177 -10.84 8.57 -18.10
C TRP A 177 -11.62 8.92 -19.38
N ILE A 178 -11.61 8.05 -20.40
CA ILE A 178 -12.38 8.24 -21.63
C ILE A 178 -13.76 7.57 -21.46
N PRO A 179 -14.88 8.32 -21.53
CA PRO A 179 -16.21 7.74 -21.34
C PRO A 179 -16.53 6.60 -22.33
N LEU A 180 -17.25 5.57 -21.84
CA LEU A 180 -17.73 4.38 -22.57
C LEU A 180 -16.63 3.51 -23.19
N LEU A 181 -15.95 3.99 -24.23
CA LEU A 181 -14.93 3.22 -24.97
C LEU A 181 -13.69 2.97 -24.12
N GLY A 182 -13.32 3.92 -23.27
CA GLY A 182 -12.19 3.79 -22.36
C GLY A 182 -12.38 2.71 -21.31
N GLY A 183 -13.59 2.56 -20.78
CA GLY A 183 -13.91 1.55 -19.76
C GLY A 183 -13.75 0.11 -20.26
N ILE A 184 -14.19 -0.19 -21.49
CA ILE A 184 -14.05 -1.53 -22.07
C ILE A 184 -12.57 -1.87 -22.29
N ILE A 185 -11.80 -0.94 -22.87
CA ILE A 185 -10.37 -1.13 -23.13
C ILE A 185 -9.63 -1.30 -21.80
N ALA A 186 -9.90 -0.43 -20.82
CA ALA A 186 -9.32 -0.52 -19.47
C ALA A 186 -9.63 -1.87 -18.82
N GLY A 187 -10.87 -2.35 -18.90
CA GLY A 187 -11.26 -3.67 -18.36
C GLY A 187 -10.45 -4.82 -18.97
N ILE A 188 -10.28 -4.84 -20.30
CA ILE A 188 -9.47 -5.87 -20.98
C ILE A 188 -8.00 -5.79 -20.53
N LEU A 189 -7.43 -4.59 -20.47
CA LEU A 189 -6.04 -4.39 -20.01
C LEU A 189 -5.84 -4.84 -18.57
N LEU A 190 -6.79 -4.57 -17.68
CA LEU A 190 -6.75 -5.01 -16.28
C LEU A 190 -6.84 -6.54 -16.16
N ILE A 191 -7.67 -7.20 -16.97
CA ILE A 191 -7.73 -8.68 -17.00
C ILE A 191 -6.40 -9.27 -17.45
N ILE A 192 -5.81 -8.73 -18.52
CA ILE A 192 -4.49 -9.19 -18.99
C ILE A 192 -3.43 -8.92 -17.92
N GLY A 193 -3.44 -7.73 -17.31
CA GLY A 193 -2.56 -7.35 -16.21
C GLY A 193 -2.66 -8.32 -15.03
N PHE A 194 -3.88 -8.68 -14.63
CA PHE A 194 -4.14 -9.67 -13.57
C PHE A 194 -3.51 -11.04 -13.88
N ILE A 195 -3.61 -11.52 -15.13
CA ILE A 195 -2.97 -12.78 -15.52
C ILE A 195 -1.44 -12.68 -15.39
N PHE A 196 -0.84 -11.60 -15.88
CA PHE A 196 0.61 -11.39 -15.76
C PHE A 196 1.05 -11.28 -14.30
N GLU A 197 0.27 -10.59 -13.47
CA GLU A 197 0.56 -10.44 -12.04
C GLU A 197 0.50 -11.79 -11.31
N PHE A 198 -0.54 -12.58 -11.57
CA PHE A 198 -0.70 -13.93 -11.00
C PHE A 198 0.45 -14.86 -11.38
N LEU A 199 0.85 -14.84 -12.65
CA LEU A 199 2.00 -15.58 -13.16
C LEU A 199 3.30 -15.05 -12.55
N GLY A 200 3.41 -13.73 -12.35
CA GLY A 200 4.57 -13.06 -11.74
C GLY A 200 4.82 -13.52 -10.31
N TYR A 201 3.79 -13.49 -9.45
CA TYR A 201 3.88 -14.02 -8.09
C TYR A 201 4.13 -15.53 -8.07
N GLY A 202 3.58 -16.26 -9.04
CA GLY A 202 3.87 -17.69 -9.23
C GLY A 202 5.35 -17.98 -9.44
N ASN A 203 6.05 -17.16 -10.24
CA ASN A 203 7.50 -17.28 -10.43
C ASN A 203 8.30 -16.78 -9.23
N MET A 204 7.92 -15.65 -8.62
CA MET A 204 8.58 -15.18 -7.42
C MET A 204 8.56 -16.23 -6.31
N LYS A 205 7.45 -16.97 -6.15
CA LYS A 205 7.36 -18.09 -5.20
C LYS A 205 8.42 -19.19 -5.42
N GLN A 206 8.97 -19.31 -6.63
CA GLN A 206 10.04 -20.28 -6.93
C GLN A 206 11.46 -19.70 -6.79
N SER A 207 11.59 -18.38 -6.61
CA SER A 207 12.89 -17.72 -6.51
C SER A 207 13.56 -18.06 -5.19
N VAL A 208 14.72 -18.71 -5.23
CA VAL A 208 15.53 -19.08 -4.08
C VAL A 208 16.17 -17.83 -3.45
N SER A 209 16.46 -16.81 -4.25
CA SER A 209 17.00 -15.52 -3.77
C SER A 209 16.10 -14.79 -2.78
N LEU A 210 14.81 -15.13 -2.72
CA LEU A 210 13.87 -14.57 -1.74
C LEU A 210 13.96 -15.23 -0.36
N GLY A 211 14.67 -16.35 -0.24
CA GLY A 211 14.62 -17.20 0.94
C GLY A 211 13.25 -17.85 1.15
N THR A 212 13.15 -18.73 2.14
CA THR A 212 11.90 -19.44 2.46
C THR A 212 10.77 -18.47 2.83
N GLU A 213 11.09 -17.45 3.63
CA GLU A 213 10.12 -16.44 4.06
C GLU A 213 9.58 -15.63 2.87
N GLY A 214 10.45 -15.17 1.98
CA GLY A 214 10.01 -14.40 0.82
C GLY A 214 9.24 -15.24 -0.21
N GLN A 215 9.58 -16.52 -0.37
CA GLN A 215 8.80 -17.46 -1.19
C GLN A 215 7.39 -17.67 -0.63
N GLU A 216 7.26 -17.85 0.69
CA GLU A 216 5.96 -17.90 1.35
C GLU A 216 5.18 -16.59 1.20
N GLY A 217 5.89 -15.45 1.27
CA GLY A 217 5.34 -14.13 1.00
C GLY A 217 4.73 -14.03 -0.39
N ALA A 218 5.49 -14.40 -1.43
CA ALA A 218 5.00 -14.47 -2.81
C ALA A 218 3.81 -15.44 -2.97
N GLY A 219 3.79 -16.53 -2.19
CA GLY A 219 2.64 -17.42 -2.09
C GLY A 219 1.38 -16.71 -1.57
N LYS A 220 1.51 -15.88 -0.53
CA LYS A 220 0.40 -15.08 0.02
C LYS A 220 -0.10 -14.02 -0.97
N LEU A 221 0.81 -13.39 -1.73
CA LEU A 221 0.45 -12.46 -2.82
C LEU A 221 -0.35 -13.17 -3.92
N ARG A 222 0.02 -14.41 -4.26
CA ARG A 222 -0.74 -15.19 -5.23
C ARG A 222 -2.11 -15.61 -4.69
N ILE A 223 -2.20 -15.95 -3.40
CA ILE A 223 -3.47 -16.29 -2.74
C ILE A 223 -4.40 -15.07 -2.67
N SER A 224 -3.87 -13.88 -2.37
CA SER A 224 -4.69 -12.66 -2.31
C SER A 224 -5.39 -12.38 -3.64
N MET A 225 -4.74 -12.66 -4.77
CA MET A 225 -5.37 -12.54 -6.09
C MET A 225 -6.53 -13.52 -6.29
N ILE A 226 -6.40 -14.76 -5.79
CA ILE A 226 -7.50 -15.75 -5.84
C ILE A 226 -8.66 -15.26 -4.97
N VAL A 227 -8.37 -14.74 -3.78
CA VAL A 227 -9.38 -14.17 -2.87
C VAL A 227 -10.10 -12.99 -3.53
N LEU A 228 -9.39 -12.08 -4.21
CA LEU A 228 -9.99 -10.98 -4.97
C LEU A 228 -10.83 -11.49 -6.15
N LEU A 229 -10.40 -12.54 -6.83
CA LEU A 229 -11.19 -13.14 -7.91
C LEU A 229 -12.50 -13.74 -7.38
N VAL A 230 -12.46 -14.40 -6.22
CA VAL A 230 -13.68 -14.89 -5.55
C VAL A 230 -14.59 -13.74 -5.14
N ALA A 231 -14.04 -12.65 -4.59
CA ALA A 231 -14.79 -11.44 -4.28
C ALA A 231 -15.48 -10.89 -5.53
N ALA A 232 -14.76 -10.76 -6.64
CA ALA A 232 -15.30 -10.26 -7.91
C ALA A 232 -16.44 -11.15 -8.46
N VAL A 233 -16.36 -12.47 -8.29
CA VAL A 233 -17.45 -13.39 -8.69
C VAL A 233 -18.68 -13.22 -7.79
N ILE A 234 -18.50 -13.03 -6.48
CA ILE A 234 -19.60 -12.80 -5.53
C ILE A 234 -20.27 -11.45 -5.80
N ASP A 235 -19.50 -10.45 -6.24
CA ASP A 235 -19.98 -9.10 -6.57
C ASP A 235 -20.89 -9.07 -7.82
N LEU A 236 -20.92 -10.14 -8.62
CA LEU A 236 -21.87 -10.29 -9.73
C LEU A 236 -23.33 -10.45 -9.25
N PHE A 237 -23.54 -10.79 -7.97
CA PHE A 237 -24.86 -10.93 -7.38
C PHE A 237 -25.25 -9.66 -6.59
N PRO A 238 -26.52 -9.22 -6.67
CA PRO A 238 -26.97 -8.04 -5.94
C PRO A 238 -26.92 -8.28 -4.42
N LEU A 239 -26.73 -7.19 -3.66
CA LEU A 239 -26.75 -7.15 -2.17
C LEU A 239 -25.59 -7.87 -1.45
N THR A 240 -24.48 -8.18 -2.13
CA THR A 240 -23.31 -8.87 -1.53
C THR A 240 -22.20 -7.92 -1.05
N GLY A 241 -22.36 -6.60 -1.22
CA GLY A 241 -21.29 -5.60 -1.02
C GLY A 241 -20.58 -5.67 0.35
N MET A 242 -21.29 -5.94 1.45
CA MET A 242 -20.66 -6.09 2.77
C MET A 242 -19.72 -7.31 2.83
N ILE A 243 -20.14 -8.43 2.24
CA ILE A 243 -19.35 -9.66 2.19
C ILE A 243 -18.13 -9.45 1.29
N VAL A 244 -18.32 -8.81 0.13
CA VAL A 244 -17.23 -8.45 -0.80
C VAL A 244 -16.21 -7.54 -0.13
N GLY A 245 -16.66 -6.55 0.65
CA GLY A 245 -15.78 -5.67 1.43
C GLY A 245 -14.92 -6.42 2.46
N LEU A 246 -15.51 -7.36 3.20
CA LEU A 246 -14.77 -8.20 4.16
C LEU A 246 -13.74 -9.10 3.48
N ILE A 247 -14.11 -9.72 2.35
CA ILE A 247 -13.19 -10.56 1.57
C ILE A 247 -12.03 -9.71 1.01
N SER A 248 -12.32 -8.50 0.53
CA SER A 248 -11.32 -7.56 0.03
C SER A 248 -10.34 -7.12 1.13
N LEU A 249 -10.81 -6.96 2.37
CA LEU A 249 -9.95 -6.68 3.52
C LEU A 249 -8.99 -7.85 3.83
N VAL A 250 -9.46 -9.09 3.72
CA VAL A 250 -8.60 -10.28 3.85
C VAL A 250 -7.55 -10.31 2.74
N ALA A 251 -7.93 -10.02 1.50
CA ALA A 251 -6.98 -9.94 0.39
C ALA A 251 -5.94 -8.85 0.63
N LEU A 252 -6.36 -7.67 1.08
CA LEU A 252 -5.47 -6.56 1.40
C LEU A 252 -4.47 -6.93 2.49
N TYR A 253 -4.93 -7.57 3.57
CA TYR A 253 -4.06 -8.09 4.62
C TYR A 253 -3.01 -9.07 4.07
N LEU A 254 -3.42 -9.97 3.18
CA LEU A 254 -2.50 -10.92 2.52
C LEU A 254 -1.49 -10.22 1.61
N VAL A 255 -1.89 -9.16 0.90
CA VAL A 255 -0.99 -8.35 0.07
C VAL A 255 0.09 -7.69 0.93
N PHE A 256 -0.30 -7.02 2.01
CA PHE A 256 0.66 -6.40 2.94
C PHE A 256 1.59 -7.44 3.56
N LYS A 257 1.02 -8.52 4.09
CA LYS A 257 1.81 -9.60 4.69
C LYS A 257 2.77 -10.24 3.69
N GLY A 258 2.32 -10.45 2.45
CA GLY A 258 3.12 -11.05 1.40
C GLY A 258 4.35 -10.21 1.06
N TRP A 259 4.19 -8.90 0.86
CA TRP A 259 5.30 -8.01 0.56
C TRP A 259 6.23 -7.76 1.75
N THR A 260 5.71 -7.73 2.98
CA THR A 260 6.55 -7.69 4.19
C THR A 260 7.42 -8.94 4.31
N MET A 261 6.88 -10.12 4.00
CA MET A 261 7.68 -11.35 4.02
C MET A 261 8.71 -11.41 2.89
N VAL A 262 8.40 -10.86 1.70
CA VAL A 262 9.38 -10.69 0.61
C VAL A 262 10.53 -9.78 1.05
N LEU A 263 10.21 -8.66 1.70
CA LEU A 263 11.18 -7.73 2.27
C LEU A 263 12.09 -8.42 3.30
N LEU A 264 11.51 -9.09 4.29
CA LEU A 264 12.25 -9.77 5.36
C LEU A 264 13.08 -10.94 4.82
N GLY A 265 12.53 -11.72 3.89
CA GLY A 265 13.25 -12.80 3.23
C GLY A 265 14.53 -12.31 2.55
N LEU A 266 14.46 -11.18 1.84
CA LEU A 266 15.64 -10.56 1.21
C LEU A 266 16.66 -10.06 2.24
N GLU A 267 16.23 -9.49 3.36
CA GLU A 267 17.15 -9.05 4.42
C GLU A 267 17.86 -10.23 5.09
N ASN A 268 17.12 -11.29 5.40
CA ASN A 268 17.63 -12.49 6.04
C ASN A 268 18.62 -13.24 5.14
N GLU A 269 18.39 -13.31 3.83
CA GLU A 269 19.34 -13.94 2.90
C GLU A 269 20.64 -13.15 2.77
N VAL A 270 20.59 -11.82 2.81
CA VAL A 270 21.79 -10.97 2.81
C VAL A 270 22.64 -11.25 4.05
N GLU A 271 22.01 -11.37 5.24
CA GLU A 271 22.72 -11.69 6.48
C GLU A 271 23.41 -13.05 6.46
N LYS A 272 22.86 -14.05 5.76
CA LYS A 272 23.51 -15.37 5.63
C LYS A 272 24.73 -15.35 4.71
N THR A 273 24.84 -14.35 3.84
CA THR A 273 25.92 -14.23 2.84
C THR A 273 27.00 -13.22 3.19
N ALA A 274 26.80 -12.43 4.26
CA ALA A 274 27.75 -11.43 4.78
C ALA A 274 28.67 -12.03 5.86
#